data_AF-A0A349UZY6-F1
#
_entry.id   AF-A0A349UZY6-F1
#
_cell.length_a   1.000
_cell.length_b   1.000
_cell.length_c   1.000
_cell.angle_alpha   90.00
_cell.angle_beta   90.00
_cell.angle_gamma   90.00
#
_symmetry.space_group_name_H-M   'P 1'
#
loop_
_entity.id
_entity.type
_entity.pdbx_description
1 polymer ?
#
loop_
_entity_poly.entity_id
_entity_poly.type
_entity_poly.pdbx_seq_one_letter_code
_entity_poly.pdbx_strand_id
1 'polypeptide(L)' 'MPTINQLVRKPRTRQTQKSNVPALAACPQKRGVCTRVYTTTPKKPNSALRKV' A
#
# COMPACT_ATOMS: atom_id res chain seq x y z
N MET A 1 -21.51 -1.04 -24.54
CA MET A 1 -22.13 0.00 -23.67
C MET A 1 -23.29 -0.63 -22.92
N PRO A 2 -23.42 -0.42 -21.60
CA PRO A 2 -24.54 -0.97 -20.86
C PRO A 2 -25.83 -0.17 -21.08
N THR A 3 -26.97 -0.86 -21.10
CA THR A 3 -28.31 -0.23 -21.20
C THR A 3 -28.77 0.32 -19.84
N ILE A 4 -29.73 1.24 -19.85
CA ILE A 4 -30.28 1.83 -18.61
C ILE A 4 -30.82 0.74 -17.68
N ASN A 5 -31.56 -0.24 -18.21
CA ASN A 5 -32.08 -1.36 -17.42
C ASN A 5 -30.98 -2.23 -16.78
N GLN A 6 -29.80 -2.35 -17.42
CA GLN A 6 -28.65 -3.03 -16.82
C GLN A 6 -28.09 -2.25 -15.64
N LEU A 7 -28.05 -0.92 -15.72
CA LEU A 7 -27.59 -0.05 -14.63
C LEU A 7 -28.59 0.01 -13.47
N VAL A 8 -29.89 -0.04 -13.75
CA VAL A 8 -30.94 -0.11 -12.73
C VAL A 8 -30.87 -1.43 -11.95
N ARG A 9 -30.67 -2.56 -12.65
CA ARG A 9 -30.53 -3.88 -12.00
C ARG A 9 -29.18 -4.07 -11.32
N LYS A 10 -28.10 -3.51 -11.89
CA LYS A 10 -26.73 -3.60 -11.37
C LYS A 10 -26.01 -2.26 -11.55
N PRO A 11 -26.00 -1.39 -10.52
CA PRO A 11 -25.34 -0.10 -10.62
C PRO A 11 -23.83 -0.26 -10.78
N ARG A 12 -23.17 0.76 -11.32
CA ARG A 12 -21.70 0.79 -11.39
C ARG A 12 -21.14 0.92 -9.99
N THR A 13 -20.15 0.08 -9.66
CA THR A 13 -19.38 0.18 -8.42
C THR A 13 -18.08 0.92 -8.68
N ARG A 14 -17.70 1.81 -7.77
CA ARG A 14 -16.37 2.46 -7.81
C ARG A 14 -15.31 1.43 -7.45
N GLN A 15 -14.16 1.49 -8.11
CA GLN A 15 -13.00 0.69 -7.74
C GLN A 15 -12.37 1.29 -6.47
N THR A 16 -12.23 0.47 -5.43
CA THR A 16 -11.57 0.87 -4.18
C THR A 16 -10.06 0.59 -4.28
N GLN A 17 -9.23 1.58 -3.99
CA GLN A 17 -7.77 1.41 -3.93
C GLN A 17 -7.34 1.09 -2.49
N LYS A 18 -6.32 0.24 -2.33
CA LYS A 18 -5.72 -0.07 -1.03
C LYS A 18 -4.62 0.95 -0.70
N SER A 19 -4.45 1.26 0.58
CA SER A 19 -3.32 2.08 1.03
C SER A 19 -2.01 1.28 0.94
N ASN A 20 -0.95 1.93 0.43
CA ASN A 20 0.40 1.37 0.42
C ASN A 20 1.02 1.30 1.83
N VAL A 21 0.43 1.99 2.82
CA VAL A 21 0.98 2.16 4.18
C VAL A 21 -0.06 1.86 5.27
N PRO A 22 -0.48 0.58 5.42
CA PRO A 22 -1.52 0.21 6.38
C PRO A 22 -1.13 0.48 7.85
N ALA A 23 0.15 0.37 8.19
CA ALA A 23 0.65 0.58 9.55
C ALA A 23 0.35 2.00 10.11
N LEU A 24 0.32 3.00 9.22
CA LEU A 24 0.08 4.39 9.61
C LEU A 24 -1.38 4.68 9.95
N ALA A 25 -2.34 3.86 9.55
CA ALA A 25 -3.78 4.04 9.81
C ALA A 25 -4.27 5.49 9.60
N ALA A 26 -3.91 6.10 8.46
CA ALA A 26 -4.21 7.50 8.10
C ALA A 26 -3.58 8.58 8.99
N CYS A 27 -2.71 8.24 9.95
CA CYS A 27 -1.86 9.22 10.64
C CYS A 27 -0.67 9.60 9.76
N PRO A 28 -0.19 10.85 9.82
CA PRO A 28 1.01 11.25 9.09
C PRO A 28 2.27 10.52 9.58
N GLN A 29 2.39 10.26 10.89
CA GLN A 29 3.54 9.63 11.54
C GLN A 29 3.09 8.83 12.77
N LYS A 30 3.82 7.78 13.15
CA LYS A 30 3.61 7.00 14.38
C LYS A 30 4.94 6.66 15.05
N ARG A 31 4.98 6.68 16.39
CA ARG A 31 6.13 6.24 17.19
C ARG A 31 6.19 4.71 17.25
N GLY A 32 7.39 4.15 17.31
CA GLY A 32 7.64 2.72 17.45
C GLY A 32 8.98 2.45 18.16
N VAL A 33 9.20 1.21 18.57
CA VAL A 33 10.46 0.76 19.22
C VAL A 33 11.13 -0.29 18.33
N CYS A 34 12.44 -0.17 18.12
CA CYS A 34 13.21 -1.12 17.32
C CYS A 34 13.31 -2.48 18.01
N THR A 35 12.88 -3.54 17.35
CA THR A 35 13.00 -4.92 17.86
C THR A 35 14.34 -5.55 17.49
N ARG A 36 14.94 -5.14 16.37
CA ARG A 36 16.25 -5.61 15.88
C ARG A 36 16.90 -4.51 15.04
N VAL A 37 18.23 -4.41 15.10
CA VAL A 37 19.03 -3.51 14.27
C VAL A 37 20.03 -4.34 13.46
N TYR A 38 20.03 -4.20 12.14
CA TYR A 38 20.89 -4.99 11.26
C TYR A 38 21.11 -4.31 9.90
N THR A 39 21.86 -4.98 9.01
CA THR A 39 22.13 -4.49 7.64
C THR A 39 21.54 -5.43 6.59
N THR A 40 21.06 -4.85 5.48
CA THR A 40 20.52 -5.59 4.32
C THR A 40 21.13 -5.08 3.02
N THR A 41 21.32 -5.96 2.03
CA THR A 41 21.78 -5.57 0.68
C THR A 41 20.56 -5.26 -0.21
N PRO A 42 20.62 -4.22 -1.07
CA PRO A 42 19.51 -3.87 -1.96
C PRO A 42 19.34 -4.89 -3.10
N LYS A 43 18.16 -4.89 -3.74
CA LYS A 43 17.93 -5.67 -4.97
C LYS A 43 18.84 -5.16 -6.10
N LYS A 44 19.38 -6.08 -6.91
CA LYS A 44 20.10 -5.79 -8.16
C LYS A 44 19.27 -4.83 -9.03
N PRO A 45 19.86 -3.83 -9.72
CA PRO A 45 21.28 -3.61 -10.05
C PRO A 45 22.12 -2.91 -8.98
N ASN A 46 21.49 -2.45 -7.89
CA ASN A 46 22.16 -1.64 -6.90
C ASN A 46 23.05 -2.51 -5.98
N SER A 47 24.12 -1.94 -5.45
CA SER A 47 25.01 -2.59 -4.47
C SER A 47 25.34 -1.62 -3.34
N ALA A 48 25.03 -2.00 -2.09
CA ALA A 48 25.30 -1.23 -0.86
C ALA A 48 24.96 -2.08 0.39
N LEU A 49 25.35 -1.62 1.58
CA LEU A 49 24.81 -2.09 2.87
C LEU A 49 23.84 -1.04 3.44
N ARG A 50 22.56 -1.39 3.61
CA ARG A 50 21.52 -0.52 4.17
C ARG A 50 21.25 -0.89 5.63
N LYS A 51 21.39 0.08 6.55
CA LYS A 51 20.99 -0.08 7.96
C LYS A 51 19.48 -0.01 8.06
N VAL A 52 18.87 -0.98 8.74
CA VAL A 52 17.41 -1.08 8.98
C VAL A 52 17.16 -1.35 10.45
#